data_AF-A0A523XT69-F1
#
_entry.id   AF-A0A523XT69-F1
#
_cell.length_a   1.000
_cell.length_b   1.000
_cell.length_c   1.000
_cell.angle_alpha   90.00
_cell.angle_beta   90.00
_cell.angle_gamma   90.00
#
_symmetry.space_group_name_H-M   'P 1'
#
loop_
_entity.id
_entity.type
_entity.pdbx_description
1 polymer ?
#
loop_
_entity_poly.entity_id
_entity_poly.type
_entity_poly.pdbx_seq_one_letter_code
_entity_poly.pdbx_strand_id
1 'polypeptide(L)'
;MQASLDLAEQGYLVHLVESKSAIGGHMAQLDKTFPTNDCAMCTISPKLVETGRHLNIDLMVDTEVLEVEGQPGDFTVTLRHKPRYIDIDKCVGCNDCTDVCPVVLPDPFNEGLGQRRAAYKLYPQGVPNAYAIEKLGISPCRDACPSGQRAQGYIALIREGRYEDALRVIKEDNPFPGICGRICNHRCEDACNRDLIDEPI
;
A
#
# COMPACT_ATOMS: atom_id res chain seq x y z
N MET A 1 -9.29 10.02 -15.88
CA MET A 1 -8.31 11.09 -16.16
C MET A 1 -8.80 12.02 -17.24
N GLN A 2 -8.81 11.65 -18.54
CA GLN A 2 -9.17 12.61 -19.61
C GLN A 2 -10.55 13.28 -19.39
N ALA A 3 -11.59 12.48 -19.13
CA ALA A 3 -12.92 13.03 -18.85
C ALA A 3 -12.94 13.99 -17.66
N SER A 4 -12.09 13.75 -16.65
CA SER A 4 -11.96 14.64 -15.49
C SER A 4 -11.33 15.97 -15.87
N LEU A 5 -10.27 15.95 -16.69
CA LEU A 5 -9.62 17.16 -17.20
C LEU A 5 -10.59 17.98 -18.06
N ASP A 6 -11.26 17.36 -19.03
CA ASP A 6 -12.17 18.07 -19.94
C ASP A 6 -13.33 18.76 -19.19
N LEU A 7 -13.87 18.13 -18.15
CA LEU A 7 -14.91 18.71 -17.30
C LEU A 7 -14.36 19.82 -16.40
N ALA A 8 -13.16 19.62 -15.85
CA ALA A 8 -12.53 20.57 -14.95
C ALA A 8 -12.10 21.87 -15.66
N GLU A 9 -11.63 21.77 -16.91
CA GLU A 9 -11.31 22.90 -17.80
C GLU A 9 -12.57 23.71 -18.17
N GLN A 10 -13.73 23.07 -18.24
CA GLN A 10 -15.03 23.74 -18.42
C GLN A 10 -15.52 24.43 -17.14
N GLY A 11 -14.81 24.29 -16.01
CA GLY A 11 -15.14 24.93 -14.74
C GLY A 11 -16.01 24.07 -13.81
N TYR A 12 -16.24 22.80 -14.12
CA TYR A 12 -16.95 21.89 -13.22
C TYR A 12 -16.02 21.33 -12.14
N LEU A 13 -16.53 21.21 -10.92
CA LEU A 13 -15.86 20.45 -9.86
C LEU A 13 -15.97 18.95 -10.16
N VAL A 14 -14.84 18.25 -10.14
CA VAL A 14 -14.76 16.82 -10.43
C VAL A 14 -14.11 16.08 -9.26
N HIS A 15 -14.80 15.09 -8.71
CA HIS A 15 -14.19 14.12 -7.81
C HIS A 15 -13.69 12.92 -8.62
N LEU A 16 -12.37 12.70 -8.62
CA LEU A 16 -11.73 11.58 -9.32
C LEU A 16 -11.33 10.50 -8.30
N VAL A 17 -12.07 9.39 -8.30
CA VAL A 17 -11.84 8.25 -7.41
C VAL A 17 -10.93 7.21 -8.07
N GLU A 18 -9.87 6.80 -7.38
CA GLU A 18 -8.91 5.78 -7.79
C GLU A 18 -8.70 4.77 -6.66
N SER A 19 -8.83 3.48 -6.97
CA SER A 19 -8.75 2.40 -5.98
C SER A 19 -7.32 2.07 -5.58
N LYS A 20 -6.36 2.33 -6.47
CA LYS A 20 -4.93 2.16 -6.22
C LYS A 20 -4.33 3.42 -5.55
N SER A 21 -3.09 3.31 -5.09
CA SER A 21 -2.39 4.41 -4.42
C SER A 21 -1.90 5.52 -5.36
N ALA A 22 -2.06 5.36 -6.68
CA ALA A 22 -1.73 6.34 -7.70
C ALA A 22 -2.55 6.11 -8.98
N ILE A 23 -2.89 7.19 -9.69
CA ILE A 23 -3.58 7.16 -10.99
C ILE A 23 -2.66 6.69 -12.11
N GLY A 24 -3.22 6.31 -13.27
CA GLY A 24 -2.47 5.97 -14.50
C GLY A 24 -2.91 4.67 -15.16
N GLY A 25 -3.46 3.73 -14.38
CA GLY A 25 -4.00 2.47 -14.89
C GLY A 25 -2.97 1.62 -15.64
N HIS A 26 -3.44 0.78 -16.56
CA HIS A 26 -2.59 -0.13 -17.33
C HIS A 26 -1.64 0.59 -18.28
N MET A 27 -1.98 1.79 -18.75
CA MET A 27 -1.10 2.56 -19.63
C MET A 27 0.22 2.92 -18.95
N ALA A 28 0.22 3.10 -17.62
CA ALA A 28 1.45 3.31 -16.85
C ALA A 28 2.35 2.06 -16.78
N GLN A 29 1.81 0.85 -17.01
CA GLN A 29 2.57 -0.41 -17.05
C GLN A 29 3.20 -0.68 -18.44
N LEU A 30 2.73 0.00 -19.49
CA LEU A 30 3.23 -0.21 -20.85
C LEU A 30 4.55 0.53 -21.06
N ASP A 31 5.48 -0.08 -21.80
CA ASP A 31 6.67 0.62 -22.28
C ASP A 31 6.32 1.55 -23.46
N LYS A 32 5.65 1.00 -24.49
CA LYS A 32 5.30 1.70 -25.74
C LYS A 32 3.82 1.64 -26.07
N THR A 33 3.35 2.62 -26.84
CA THR A 33 1.99 2.63 -27.40
C THR A 33 1.99 2.56 -28.92
N PHE A 34 1.27 1.58 -29.48
CA PHE A 34 0.97 1.51 -30.91
C PHE A 34 -0.01 2.63 -31.33
N PRO A 35 0.03 3.18 -32.57
CA PRO A 35 0.91 2.85 -33.69
C PRO A 35 2.25 3.60 -33.74
N THR A 36 2.39 4.66 -32.95
CA THR A 36 3.56 5.54 -33.03
C THR A 36 4.81 4.95 -32.38
N ASN A 37 4.64 3.92 -31.53
CA ASN A 37 5.69 3.34 -30.71
C ASN A 37 6.38 4.38 -29.80
N ASP A 38 5.64 5.40 -29.40
CA ASP A 38 6.08 6.35 -28.38
C ASP A 38 6.12 5.69 -27.01
N CYS A 39 6.97 6.21 -26.11
CA CYS A 39 6.97 5.82 -24.71
C CYS A 39 5.61 6.14 -24.08
N ALA A 40 4.93 5.15 -23.51
CA ALA A 40 3.61 5.33 -22.91
C ALA A 40 3.65 6.37 -21.77
N MET A 41 4.73 6.33 -20.97
CA MET A 41 4.93 7.27 -19.87
C MET A 41 5.11 8.71 -20.38
N CYS A 42 5.78 8.92 -21.52
CA CYS A 42 5.94 10.27 -22.10
C CYS A 42 4.59 10.89 -22.49
N THR A 43 3.64 10.07 -22.91
CA THR A 43 2.31 10.53 -23.33
C THR A 43 1.37 10.75 -22.14
N ILE A 44 1.42 9.90 -21.11
CA ILE A 44 0.49 9.96 -19.97
C ILE A 44 0.99 10.86 -18.83
N SER A 45 2.31 11.01 -18.65
CA SER A 45 2.89 11.77 -17.53
C SER A 45 2.40 13.23 -17.44
N PRO A 46 2.31 14.00 -18.54
CA PRO A 46 1.74 15.35 -18.48
C PRO A 46 0.31 15.36 -17.92
N LYS A 47 -0.54 14.42 -18.38
CA LYS A 47 -1.93 14.29 -17.92
C LYS A 47 -2.03 13.86 -16.46
N LEU A 48 -1.13 13.00 -15.99
CA LEU A 48 -1.06 12.60 -14.58
C LEU A 48 -0.79 13.81 -13.68
N VAL A 49 0.24 14.60 -14.04
CA VAL A 49 0.66 15.78 -13.28
C VAL A 49 -0.42 16.86 -13.31
N GLU A 50 -1.02 17.10 -14.48
CA GLU A 50 -2.09 18.07 -14.65
C GLU A 50 -3.32 17.68 -13.83
N THR A 51 -3.77 16.43 -13.93
CA THR A 51 -4.90 15.90 -13.14
C THR A 51 -4.64 16.04 -11.64
N GLY A 52 -3.43 15.71 -11.18
CA GLY A 52 -3.08 15.76 -9.76
C GLY A 52 -2.87 17.18 -9.20
N ARG A 53 -2.80 18.22 -10.04
CA ARG A 53 -2.59 19.61 -9.62
C ARG A 53 -3.77 20.52 -9.96
N HIS A 54 -4.77 20.02 -10.68
CA HIS A 54 -5.88 20.83 -11.15
C HIS A 54 -6.79 21.25 -9.98
N LEU A 55 -7.07 22.56 -9.87
CA LEU A 55 -7.83 23.11 -8.73
C LEU A 55 -9.28 22.62 -8.66
N ASN A 56 -9.89 22.33 -9.81
CA ASN A 56 -11.25 21.78 -9.89
C ASN A 56 -11.29 20.23 -9.86
N ILE A 57 -10.17 19.55 -9.64
CA ILE A 57 -10.14 18.08 -9.52
C ILE A 57 -9.74 17.72 -8.09
N ASP A 58 -10.67 17.07 -7.40
CA ASP A 58 -10.42 16.45 -6.11
C ASP A 58 -10.04 14.98 -6.33
N LEU A 59 -8.74 14.69 -6.24
CA LEU A 59 -8.17 13.38 -6.49
C LEU A 59 -8.18 12.53 -5.22
N MET A 60 -9.05 11.52 -5.19
CA MET A 60 -9.19 10.56 -4.10
C MET A 60 -8.56 9.22 -4.47
N VAL A 61 -7.28 9.04 -4.14
CA VAL A 61 -6.59 7.74 -4.26
C VAL A 61 -6.89 6.82 -3.08
N ASP A 62 -6.52 5.54 -3.19
CA ASP A 62 -6.80 4.53 -2.17
C ASP A 62 -8.31 4.43 -1.83
N THR A 63 -9.19 4.82 -2.76
CA THR A 63 -10.63 5.02 -2.51
C THR A 63 -11.48 4.22 -3.50
N GLU A 64 -12.54 3.59 -3.01
CA GLU A 64 -13.46 2.80 -3.82
C GLU A 64 -14.90 3.31 -3.66
N VAL A 65 -15.67 3.27 -4.75
CA VAL A 65 -17.10 3.55 -4.73
C VAL A 65 -17.83 2.32 -4.20
N LEU A 66 -18.63 2.49 -3.13
CA LEU A 66 -19.45 1.42 -2.58
C LEU A 66 -20.86 1.42 -3.16
N GLU A 67 -21.47 2.61 -3.20
CA GLU A 67 -22.88 2.76 -3.53
C GLU A 67 -23.12 4.10 -4.22
N VAL A 68 -24.07 4.09 -5.17
CA VAL A 68 -24.51 5.27 -5.92
C VAL A 68 -26.03 5.26 -5.91
N GLU A 69 -26.63 6.27 -5.27
CA GLU A 69 -28.07 6.45 -5.19
C GLU A 69 -28.46 7.78 -5.84
N GLY A 70 -29.73 7.89 -6.25
CA GLY A 70 -30.31 9.12 -6.78
C GLY A 70 -30.63 9.07 -8.28
N GLN A 71 -30.71 10.24 -8.88
CA GLN A 71 -31.18 10.44 -10.27
C GLN A 71 -30.27 11.44 -11.00
N PRO A 72 -30.33 11.52 -12.35
CA PRO A 72 -29.50 12.46 -13.10
C PRO A 72 -29.58 13.90 -12.56
N GLY A 73 -28.44 14.42 -12.11
CA GLY A 73 -28.29 15.76 -11.53
C GLY A 73 -28.34 15.81 -9.99
N ASP A 74 -28.75 14.72 -9.33
CA ASP A 74 -28.82 14.62 -7.87
C ASP A 74 -28.42 13.20 -7.44
N PHE A 75 -27.11 12.95 -7.43
CA PHE A 75 -26.53 11.67 -7.01
C PHE A 75 -25.88 11.81 -5.65
N THR A 76 -26.13 10.84 -4.78
CA THR A 76 -25.37 10.64 -3.55
C THR A 76 -24.49 9.42 -3.72
N VAL A 77 -23.18 9.58 -3.51
CA VAL A 77 -22.18 8.53 -3.71
C VAL A 77 -21.49 8.23 -2.39
N THR A 78 -21.53 6.97 -1.97
CA THR A 78 -20.83 6.49 -0.77
C THR A 78 -19.45 5.96 -1.18
N LEU A 79 -18.41 6.55 -0.59
CA LEU A 79 -17.01 6.21 -0.86
C LEU A 79 -16.38 5.53 0.36
N ARG A 80 -15.49 4.56 0.10
CA ARG A 80 -14.63 3.93 1.09
C ARG A 80 -13.18 4.32 0.83
N HIS A 81 -12.64 5.17 1.69
CA HIS A 81 -11.23 5.55 1.68
C HIS A 81 -10.42 4.57 2.53
N LYS A 82 -9.48 3.84 1.91
CA LYS A 82 -8.57 2.94 2.61
C LYS A 82 -7.43 3.74 3.26
N PRO A 83 -6.96 3.36 4.46
CA PRO A 83 -5.84 4.05 5.07
C PRO A 83 -4.56 3.76 4.29
N ARG A 84 -3.90 4.82 3.80
CA ARG A 84 -2.57 4.75 3.17
C ARG A 84 -1.44 4.50 4.18
N TYR A 85 -1.70 4.79 5.46
CA TYR A 85 -0.75 4.80 6.59
C TYR A 85 0.45 5.75 6.43
N ILE A 86 0.46 6.56 5.38
CA ILE A 86 1.43 7.62 5.13
C ILE A 86 0.63 8.87 4.80
N ASP A 87 0.97 9.95 5.49
CA ASP A 87 0.41 11.27 5.28
C ASP A 87 1.00 11.86 3.99
N ILE A 88 0.15 12.09 2.98
CA ILE A 88 0.57 12.55 1.65
C ILE A 88 1.20 13.94 1.74
N ASP A 89 0.68 14.82 2.60
CA ASP A 89 1.15 16.20 2.74
C ASP A 89 2.55 16.28 3.37
N LYS A 90 2.94 15.25 4.12
CA LYS A 90 4.26 15.14 4.76
C LYS A 90 5.24 14.25 3.99
N CYS A 91 4.76 13.45 3.06
CA CYS A 91 5.59 12.52 2.30
C CYS A 91 6.37 13.28 1.22
N VAL A 92 7.70 13.23 1.28
CA VAL A 92 8.57 13.86 0.27
C VAL A 92 9.03 12.90 -0.84
N GLY A 93 8.62 11.64 -0.79
CA GLY A 93 8.97 10.65 -1.81
C GLY A 93 10.46 10.24 -1.84
N CYS A 94 11.16 10.25 -0.70
CA CYS A 94 12.61 10.03 -0.60
C CYS A 94 13.11 8.58 -0.74
N ASN A 95 12.22 7.58 -0.68
CA ASN A 95 12.52 6.14 -0.70
C ASN A 95 13.06 5.49 0.58
N ASP A 96 13.44 6.24 1.62
CA ASP A 96 14.01 5.67 2.86
C ASP A 96 13.14 4.57 3.49
N CYS A 97 11.82 4.72 3.44
CA CYS A 97 10.89 3.76 4.02
C CYS A 97 10.91 2.38 3.33
N THR A 98 11.17 2.33 2.03
CA THR A 98 11.32 1.08 1.27
C THR A 98 12.61 0.38 1.68
N ASP A 99 13.70 1.14 1.77
CA ASP A 99 15.04 0.59 1.99
C ASP A 99 15.16 -0.06 3.38
N VAL A 100 14.45 0.48 4.37
CA VAL A 100 14.42 -0.09 5.74
C VAL A 100 13.32 -1.14 5.95
N CYS A 101 12.41 -1.36 5.01
CA CYS A 101 11.27 -2.26 5.21
C CYS A 101 11.72 -3.73 5.08
N PRO A 102 11.59 -4.56 6.15
CA PRO A 102 12.02 -5.95 6.10
C PRO A 102 11.00 -6.88 5.43
N VAL A 103 9.80 -6.39 5.13
CA VAL A 103 8.71 -7.20 4.59
C VAL A 103 8.76 -7.16 3.07
N VAL A 104 8.85 -8.33 2.45
CA VAL A 104 8.88 -8.53 1.00
C VAL A 104 7.55 -9.15 0.54
N LEU A 105 6.95 -8.57 -0.49
CA LEU A 105 5.69 -8.98 -1.09
C LEU A 105 5.84 -9.10 -2.61
N PRO A 106 5.05 -9.95 -3.29
CA PRO A 106 4.94 -9.91 -4.75
C PRO A 106 4.49 -8.52 -5.21
N ASP A 107 5.02 -8.04 -6.34
CA ASP A 107 4.66 -6.74 -6.88
C ASP A 107 3.46 -6.82 -7.84
N PRO A 108 2.26 -6.34 -7.46
CA PRO A 108 1.09 -6.37 -8.32
C PRO A 108 1.21 -5.44 -9.53
N PHE A 109 2.01 -4.37 -9.46
CA PHE A 109 2.19 -3.48 -10.60
C PHE A 109 2.98 -4.17 -11.72
N ASN A 110 3.92 -5.03 -11.35
CA ASN A 110 4.71 -5.86 -12.26
C ASN A 110 4.10 -7.25 -12.48
N GLU A 111 2.79 -7.43 -12.26
CA GLU A 111 2.05 -8.69 -12.46
C GLU A 111 2.69 -9.91 -11.74
N GLY A 112 3.30 -9.67 -10.56
CA GLY A 112 3.96 -10.70 -9.76
C GLY A 112 5.31 -11.17 -10.29
N LEU A 113 5.83 -10.57 -11.37
CA LEU A 113 7.16 -10.88 -11.94
C LEU A 113 8.31 -10.32 -11.08
N GLY A 114 7.99 -9.38 -10.18
CA GLY A 114 8.93 -8.75 -9.27
C GLY A 114 8.50 -8.88 -7.81
N GLN A 115 9.39 -8.44 -6.93
CA GLN A 115 9.11 -8.27 -5.51
C GLN A 115 9.19 -6.79 -5.16
N ARG A 116 8.38 -6.38 -4.20
CA ARG A 116 8.43 -5.06 -3.58
C ARG A 116 8.40 -5.18 -2.07
N ARG A 117 8.60 -4.06 -1.39
CA ARG A 117 8.46 -3.98 0.06
C ARG A 117 7.02 -3.65 0.45
N ALA A 118 6.67 -3.84 1.73
CA ALA A 118 5.35 -3.47 2.24
C ALA A 118 5.13 -1.95 2.27
N ALA A 119 6.18 -1.17 2.54
CA ALA A 119 6.20 0.26 2.23
C ALA A 119 6.64 0.41 0.76
N TYR A 120 5.80 0.99 -0.07
CA TYR A 120 6.02 1.02 -1.51
C TYR A 120 5.48 2.29 -2.15
N LYS A 121 5.97 2.55 -3.36
CA LYS A 121 5.38 3.49 -4.30
C LYS A 121 4.95 2.68 -5.51
N LEU A 122 3.70 2.85 -5.97
CA LEU A 122 3.10 1.95 -6.97
C LEU A 122 3.94 1.85 -8.25
N TYR A 123 4.45 2.98 -8.72
CA TYR A 123 5.42 3.07 -9.80
C TYR A 123 6.18 4.41 -9.70
N PRO A 124 7.38 4.55 -10.31
CA PRO A 124 8.26 5.69 -10.05
C PRO A 124 7.68 7.07 -10.41
N GLN A 125 6.79 7.16 -11.40
CA GLN A 125 6.15 8.41 -11.83
C GLN A 125 4.71 8.55 -11.29
N GLY A 126 4.35 7.77 -10.26
CA GLY A 126 3.02 7.78 -9.66
C GLY A 126 2.57 9.15 -9.17
N VAL A 127 1.31 9.48 -9.46
CA VAL A 127 0.61 10.66 -8.91
C VAL A 127 -0.53 10.18 -8.02
N PRO A 128 -0.60 10.60 -6.73
CA PRO A 128 0.34 11.46 -6.03
C PRO A 128 1.72 10.79 -5.86
N ASN A 129 2.77 11.61 -5.84
CA ASN A 129 4.15 11.18 -5.65
C ASN A 129 4.44 10.87 -4.16
N ALA A 130 3.72 9.89 -3.61
CA ALA A 130 3.79 9.51 -2.21
C ALA A 130 3.86 7.99 -2.05
N TYR A 131 4.44 7.54 -0.96
CA TYR A 131 4.47 6.13 -0.59
C TYR A 131 3.16 5.71 0.08
N ALA A 132 2.89 4.40 0.09
CA ALA A 132 1.83 3.76 0.84
C ALA A 132 2.37 2.54 1.59
N ILE A 133 1.70 2.14 2.68
CA ILE A 133 2.03 0.89 3.38
C ILE A 133 0.89 -0.09 3.15
N GLU A 134 1.21 -1.25 2.61
CA GLU A 134 0.26 -2.36 2.55
C GLU A 134 0.26 -3.13 3.86
N LYS A 135 -0.90 -3.14 4.53
CA LYS A 135 -1.11 -3.89 5.76
C LYS A 135 -1.97 -5.12 5.48
N LEU A 136 -1.36 -6.30 5.57
CA LEU A 136 -2.04 -7.59 5.37
C LEU A 136 -2.95 -8.02 6.54
N GLY A 137 -3.00 -7.24 7.62
CA GLY A 137 -3.82 -7.51 8.81
C GLY A 137 -3.00 -7.77 10.07
N ILE A 138 -3.56 -8.53 10.99
CA ILE A 138 -2.91 -9.00 12.23
C ILE A 138 -2.62 -10.49 12.05
N SER A 139 -1.37 -10.89 12.31
CA SER A 139 -1.00 -12.30 12.21
C SER A 139 -1.59 -13.10 13.38
N PRO A 140 -2.05 -14.35 13.16
CA PRO A 140 -2.58 -15.19 14.23
C PRO A 140 -1.60 -15.36 15.39
N CYS A 141 -0.30 -15.43 15.11
CA CYS A 141 0.74 -15.53 16.12
C CYS A 141 0.82 -14.31 17.06
N ARG A 142 0.48 -13.11 16.57
CA ARG A 142 0.43 -11.91 17.40
C ARG A 142 -0.85 -11.88 18.22
N ASP A 143 -1.96 -12.24 17.60
CA ASP A 143 -3.30 -12.21 18.22
C ASP A 143 -3.42 -13.24 19.35
N ALA A 144 -2.86 -14.44 19.16
CA ALA A 144 -2.84 -15.49 20.18
C ALA A 144 -1.82 -15.23 21.31
N CYS A 145 -0.84 -14.36 21.09
CA CYS A 145 0.20 -14.07 22.07
C CYS A 145 -0.34 -13.18 23.19
N PRO A 146 -0.31 -13.61 24.47
CA PRO A 146 -0.81 -12.80 25.58
C PRO A 146 -0.10 -11.44 25.75
N SER A 147 1.15 -11.32 25.30
CA SER A 147 1.90 -10.07 25.33
C SER A 147 1.78 -9.26 24.04
N GLY A 148 1.00 -9.73 23.04
CA GLY A 148 0.86 -9.07 21.75
C GLY A 148 2.15 -9.04 20.92
N GLN A 149 3.08 -9.95 21.18
CA GLN A 149 4.41 -10.00 20.59
C GLN A 149 4.34 -10.09 19.05
N ARG A 150 5.03 -9.18 18.36
CA ARG A 150 5.12 -9.18 16.89
C ARG A 150 6.16 -10.19 16.36
N ALA A 151 5.83 -11.47 16.42
CA ALA A 151 6.69 -12.57 15.92
C ALA A 151 7.16 -12.36 14.46
N GLN A 152 6.21 -12.10 13.56
CA GLN A 152 6.48 -11.82 12.15
C GLN A 152 7.49 -10.68 11.95
N GLY A 153 7.41 -9.63 12.78
CA GLY A 153 8.23 -8.43 12.63
C GLY A 153 9.72 -8.69 12.88
N TYR A 154 10.05 -9.31 14.01
CA TYR A 154 11.45 -9.62 14.31
C TYR A 154 12.00 -10.78 13.46
N ILE A 155 11.16 -11.75 13.05
CA ILE A 155 11.58 -12.81 12.11
C ILE A 155 11.95 -12.21 10.74
N ALA A 156 11.17 -11.23 10.25
CA ALA A 156 11.49 -10.53 9.01
C ALA A 156 12.83 -9.77 9.12
N LEU A 157 13.12 -9.16 10.27
CA LEU A 157 14.41 -8.48 10.50
C LEU A 157 15.58 -9.46 10.62
N ILE A 158 15.38 -10.62 11.28
CA ILE A 158 16.37 -11.69 11.36
C ILE A 158 16.73 -12.22 9.97
N ARG A 159 15.73 -12.40 9.09
CA ARG A 159 15.95 -12.81 7.70
C ARG A 159 16.87 -11.86 6.93
N GLU A 160 16.80 -10.57 7.23
CA GLU A 160 17.65 -9.52 6.64
C GLU A 160 18.99 -9.35 7.37
N GLY A 161 19.30 -10.19 8.37
CA GLY A 161 20.53 -10.10 9.18
C GLY A 161 20.56 -8.95 10.19
N ARG A 162 19.44 -8.26 10.42
CA ARG A 162 19.32 -7.09 11.29
C ARG A 162 18.97 -7.50 12.73
N TYR A 163 19.89 -8.24 13.36
CA TYR A 163 19.66 -8.84 14.67
C TYR A 163 19.40 -7.83 15.80
N GLU A 164 20.09 -6.67 15.79
CA GLU A 164 19.88 -5.62 16.78
C GLU A 164 18.49 -4.99 16.68
N ASP A 165 18.03 -4.71 15.46
CA ASP A 165 16.68 -4.22 15.21
C ASP A 165 15.62 -5.25 15.60
N ALA A 166 15.86 -6.54 15.30
CA ALA A 166 14.99 -7.62 15.72
C ALA A 166 14.85 -7.67 17.24
N LEU A 167 15.96 -7.57 17.98
CA LEU A 167 15.95 -7.52 19.45
C LEU A 167 15.24 -6.28 19.97
N ARG A 168 15.40 -5.12 19.32
CA ARG A 168 14.68 -3.89 19.66
C ARG A 168 13.18 -4.06 19.50
N VAL A 169 12.71 -4.57 18.36
CA VAL A 169 11.29 -4.87 18.12
C VAL A 169 10.75 -5.84 19.16
N ILE A 170 11.52 -6.87 19.52
CA ILE A 170 11.11 -7.80 20.59
C ILE A 170 10.89 -7.07 21.91
N LYS A 171 11.80 -6.16 22.26
CA LYS A 171 11.79 -5.41 23.52
C LYS A 171 10.72 -4.31 23.58
N GLU A 172 10.13 -3.91 22.46
CA GLU A 172 8.98 -2.99 22.45
C GLU A 172 7.76 -3.61 23.15
N ASP A 173 7.52 -4.90 22.91
CA ASP A 173 6.34 -5.62 23.44
C ASP A 173 6.70 -6.49 24.66
N ASN A 174 7.95 -6.95 24.78
CA ASN A 174 8.39 -7.89 25.81
C ASN A 174 9.73 -7.46 26.46
N PRO A 175 9.71 -6.91 27.69
CA PRO A 175 10.92 -6.46 28.38
C PRO A 175 11.84 -7.60 28.85
N PHE A 176 11.33 -8.84 28.95
CA PHE A 176 12.07 -10.00 29.46
C PHE A 176 12.05 -11.19 28.48
N PRO A 177 12.52 -11.01 27.22
CA PRO A 177 12.35 -12.02 26.18
C PRO A 177 13.04 -13.34 26.50
N GLY A 178 14.16 -13.31 27.23
CA GLY A 178 14.86 -14.51 27.67
C GLY A 178 14.12 -15.34 28.72
N ILE A 179 13.31 -14.71 29.59
CA ILE A 179 12.49 -15.44 30.57
C ILE A 179 11.20 -15.91 29.89
N CYS A 180 10.50 -14.99 29.21
CA CYS A 180 9.26 -15.28 28.50
C CYS A 180 9.41 -16.40 27.47
N GLY A 181 10.55 -16.50 26.79
CA GLY A 181 10.83 -17.61 25.87
C GLY A 181 10.96 -18.98 26.55
N ARG A 182 11.32 -19.04 27.83
CA ARG A 182 11.42 -20.30 28.60
C ARG A 182 10.10 -20.74 29.23
N ILE A 183 9.19 -19.80 29.47
CA ILE A 183 7.87 -20.05 30.06
C ILE A 183 6.75 -19.90 29.03
N CYS A 184 7.09 -19.84 27.74
CA CYS A 184 6.15 -19.69 26.66
C CYS A 184 5.17 -20.87 26.68
N ASN A 185 3.88 -20.57 26.52
CA ASN A 185 2.81 -21.57 26.44
C ASN A 185 2.37 -21.86 25.00
N HIS A 186 3.10 -21.34 24.02
CA HIS A 186 2.97 -21.70 22.60
C HIS A 186 1.57 -21.56 21.98
N ARG A 187 0.69 -20.71 22.52
CA ARG A 187 -0.66 -20.47 21.97
C ARG A 187 -0.69 -20.04 20.51
N CYS A 188 0.41 -19.46 20.02
CA CYS A 188 0.55 -19.11 18.61
C CYS A 188 0.62 -20.34 17.68
N GLU A 189 1.05 -21.51 18.18
CA GLU A 189 1.06 -22.77 17.45
C GLU A 189 -0.38 -23.29 17.28
N ASP A 190 -1.20 -23.24 18.33
CA ASP A 190 -2.62 -23.64 18.28
C ASP A 190 -3.43 -22.82 17.26
N ALA A 191 -3.08 -21.54 17.08
CA ALA A 191 -3.74 -20.62 16.17
C ALA A 191 -3.05 -20.50 14.80
N CYS A 192 -2.04 -21.33 14.51
CA CYS A 192 -1.20 -21.16 13.33
C CYS A 192 -1.93 -21.55 12.04
N ASN A 193 -2.03 -20.63 11.08
CA ASN A 193 -2.60 -20.93 9.75
C ASN A 193 -1.84 -22.01 8.98
N ARG A 194 -0.62 -22.36 9.39
CA ARG A 194 0.18 -23.42 8.75
C ARG A 194 -0.43 -24.80 8.94
N ASP A 195 -1.24 -25.00 9.99
CA ASP A 195 -2.05 -26.21 10.21
C ASP A 195 -3.01 -26.52 9.04
N LEU A 196 -3.33 -25.52 8.20
CA LEU A 196 -4.12 -25.71 6.98
C LEU A 196 -3.36 -26.40 5.84
N ILE A 197 -2.03 -26.49 5.94
CA ILE A 197 -1.14 -27.03 4.88
C ILE A 197 -0.35 -28.23 5.41
N ASP A 198 0.34 -28.05 6.54
CA ASP A 198 1.18 -29.08 7.18
C ASP A 198 1.08 -29.00 8.71
N GLU A 199 2.09 -28.45 9.40
CA GLU A 199 2.13 -28.43 10.87
C GLU A 199 2.46 -27.02 11.41
N PRO A 200 1.95 -26.64 12.59
CA PRO A 200 2.33 -25.39 13.25
C PRO A 200 3.85 -25.22 13.45
N ILE A 201 4.29 -23.96 13.60
CA ILE A 201 5.69 -23.57 13.86
C ILE A 201 5.85 -23.09 15.28
#